data_AF-Q38Z44-F1
#
_entry.id   AF-Q38Z44-F1
#
_cell.length_a   1.000
_cell.length_b   1.000
_cell.length_c   1.000
_cell.angle_alpha   90.00
_cell.angle_beta   90.00
_cell.angle_gamma   90.00
#
_symmetry.space_group_name_H-M   'P 1'
#
loop_
_entity.id
_entity.type
_entity.pdbx_description
1 polymer ?
#
loop_
_entity_poly.entity_id
_entity_poly.type
_entity_poly.pdbx_seq_one_letter_code
_entity_poly.pdbx_strand_id
1 'polypeptide(L)'
;MNEFYLVALLLVGVIVVNVVKQLVPRIPEAFLLIAMGWGLSFMPVFHNFQLEPEFFMLLIIAPLMFIDGQKQSFANIRKRFRGIFLLSVVLAGVTAAVVGVMTKQIEARRLRWPQSSHQPMQSRSNQ
;
A
#
# COMPACT_ATOMS: atom_id res chain seq x y z
N MET A 1 11.72 0.49 -25.67
CA MET A 1 12.38 1.81 -25.51
C MET A 1 11.62 2.73 -24.55
N ASN A 2 10.29 2.74 -24.50
CA ASN A 2 9.52 3.60 -23.57
C ASN A 2 9.74 3.29 -22.07
N GLU A 3 9.92 2.03 -21.70
CA GLU A 3 10.07 1.63 -20.28
C GLU A 3 11.27 2.27 -19.60
N PHE A 4 12.39 2.40 -20.32
CA PHE A 4 13.59 3.09 -19.81
C PHE A 4 13.30 4.56 -19.49
N TYR A 5 12.56 5.26 -20.36
CA TYR A 5 12.15 6.65 -20.12
C TYR A 5 11.20 6.77 -18.92
N LEU A 6 10.32 5.79 -18.70
CA LEU A 6 9.42 5.77 -17.55
C LEU A 6 10.17 5.61 -16.23
N VAL A 7 11.11 4.66 -16.17
CA VAL A 7 11.96 4.47 -14.98
C VAL A 7 12.83 5.71 -14.74
N ALA A 8 13.41 6.29 -15.79
CA ALA A 8 14.17 7.53 -15.69
C ALA A 8 13.30 8.69 -15.17
N LEU A 9 12.06 8.82 -15.64
CA LEU A 9 11.13 9.85 -15.19
C LEU A 9 10.74 9.67 -13.72
N LEU A 10 10.51 8.43 -13.27
CA LEU A 10 10.29 8.11 -11.86
C LEU A 10 11.52 8.47 -11.01
N LEU A 11 12.73 8.15 -11.47
CA LEU A 11 13.96 8.51 -10.77
C LEU A 11 14.15 10.04 -10.68
N VAL A 12 13.87 10.77 -11.76
CA VAL A 12 13.88 12.24 -11.75
C VAL A 12 12.86 12.76 -10.75
N GLY A 13 11.65 12.19 -10.71
CA GLY A 13 10.65 12.51 -9.71
C GLY A 13 11.17 12.34 -8.27
N VAL A 14 11.81 11.21 -7.96
CA VAL A 14 12.41 10.96 -6.64
C VAL A 14 13.48 12.00 -6.31
N ILE A 15 14.35 12.34 -7.27
CA ILE A 15 15.38 13.38 -7.09
C ILE A 15 14.73 14.73 -6.81
N VAL A 16 13.71 15.13 -7.58
CA VAL A 16 12.96 16.37 -7.37
C VAL A 16 12.35 16.41 -5.98
N VAL A 17 11.70 15.32 -5.53
CA VAL A 17 11.14 15.24 -4.18
C VAL A 17 12.22 15.41 -3.11
N ASN A 18 13.38 14.77 -3.28
CA ASN A 18 14.47 14.89 -2.32
C ASN A 18 15.03 16.32 -2.26
N VAL A 19 15.04 17.05 -3.38
CA VAL A 19 15.39 18.49 -3.41
C VAL A 19 14.30 19.33 -2.75
N VAL A 20 13.02 19.11 -3.08
CA VAL A 20 11.89 19.84 -2.48
C VAL A 20 11.81 19.62 -0.96
N LYS A 21 12.17 18.43 -0.48
CA LYS A 21 12.24 18.12 0.96
C LYS A 21 13.17 19.08 1.71
N GLN A 22 14.23 19.59 1.08
CA GLN A 22 15.12 20.58 1.69
C GLN A 22 14.43 21.94 1.88
N LEU A 23 13.47 22.28 1.01
CA LEU A 23 12.68 23.52 1.08
C LEU A 23 11.52 23.39 2.09
N VAL A 24 10.94 22.19 2.22
CA VAL A 24 9.80 21.92 3.12
C VAL A 24 10.12 20.76 4.08
N PRO A 25 11.05 20.95 5.04
CA PRO A 25 11.51 19.88 5.93
C PRO A 25 10.46 19.42 6.94
N ARG A 26 9.33 20.12 7.06
CA ARG A 26 8.23 19.75 7.98
C ARG A 26 7.45 18.53 7.51
N ILE A 27 7.47 18.20 6.21
CA ILE A 27 6.67 17.11 5.65
C ILE A 27 7.57 15.88 5.46
N PRO A 28 7.20 14.70 6.00
CA PRO A 28 7.94 13.47 5.76
C PRO A 28 8.05 13.13 4.28
N GLU A 29 9.22 12.64 3.88
CA GLU A 29 9.55 12.32 2.48
C GLU A 29 8.54 11.37 1.83
N ALA A 30 8.05 10.39 2.59
CA ALA A 30 7.06 9.44 2.11
C ALA A 30 5.80 10.12 1.56
N PHE A 31 5.29 11.17 2.21
CA PHE A 31 4.10 11.88 1.72
C PHE A 31 4.38 12.64 0.44
N LEU A 32 5.57 13.25 0.32
CA LEU A 32 5.97 13.97 -0.89
C LEU A 32 6.15 13.00 -2.07
N LEU A 33 6.73 11.81 -1.84
CA LEU A 33 6.88 10.77 -2.86
C LEU A 33 5.52 10.22 -3.32
N ILE A 34 4.60 9.96 -2.39
CA ILE A 34 3.24 9.53 -2.72
C ILE A 34 2.53 10.59 -3.57
N ALA A 35 2.60 11.87 -3.17
CA ALA A 35 1.98 12.96 -3.92
C ALA A 35 2.58 13.12 -5.32
N MET A 36 3.90 12.99 -5.44
CA MET A 36 4.60 13.07 -6.72
C MET A 36 4.23 11.89 -7.64
N GLY A 37 4.24 10.66 -7.13
CA GLY A 37 3.81 9.48 -7.89
C GLY A 37 2.34 9.55 -8.30
N TRP A 38 1.47 10.02 -7.40
CA TRP A 38 0.06 10.27 -7.71
C TRP A 38 -0.11 11.33 -8.80
N GLY A 39 0.66 12.40 -8.76
CA GLY A 39 0.69 13.42 -9.82
C GLY A 39 1.17 12.88 -11.16
N LEU A 40 2.26 12.10 -11.16
CA LEU A 40 2.79 11.46 -12.38
C LEU A 40 1.79 10.49 -13.00
N SER A 41 0.97 9.81 -12.19
CA SER A 41 -0.05 8.87 -12.67
C SER A 41 -1.09 9.50 -13.60
N PHE A 42 -1.27 10.83 -13.59
CA PHE A 42 -2.17 11.52 -14.51
C PHE A 42 -1.53 11.79 -15.88
N MET A 43 -0.23 11.58 -16.06
CA MET A 43 0.41 11.78 -17.34
C MET A 43 0.10 10.60 -18.28
N PRO A 44 -0.22 10.85 -19.56
CA PRO A 44 -0.63 9.80 -20.51
C PRO A 44 0.47 8.76 -20.77
N VAL A 45 1.73 9.12 -20.50
CA VAL A 45 2.89 8.21 -20.62
C VAL A 45 2.80 7.02 -19.66
N PHE A 46 2.10 7.16 -18.52
CA PHE A 46 1.95 6.10 -17.51
C PHE A 46 0.66 5.27 -17.66
N HIS A 47 -0.26 5.60 -18.57
CA HIS A 47 -1.54 4.88 -18.69
C HIS A 47 -1.41 3.38 -19.03
N ASN A 48 -0.38 2.99 -19.78
CA ASN A 48 -0.12 1.59 -20.14
C ASN A 48 1.00 0.96 -19.29
N PHE A 49 1.50 1.69 -18.28
CA PHE A 49 2.59 1.22 -17.45
C PHE A 49 2.03 0.42 -16.29
N GLN A 50 2.32 -0.88 -16.28
CA GLN A 50 2.00 -1.77 -15.17
C GLN A 50 3.33 -2.27 -14.59
N LEU A 51 3.57 -1.95 -13.33
CA LEU A 51 4.68 -2.53 -12.57
C LEU A 51 4.19 -3.85 -11.99
N GLU A 52 4.79 -4.95 -12.46
CA GLU A 52 4.56 -6.25 -11.83
C GLU A 52 5.01 -6.18 -10.37
N PRO A 53 4.11 -6.47 -9.41
CA PRO A 53 4.43 -6.38 -7.98
C PRO A 53 5.66 -7.22 -7.60
N GLU A 54 5.88 -8.35 -8.26
CA GLU A 54 7.00 -9.25 -8.04
C GLU A 54 8.34 -8.57 -8.28
N PHE A 55 8.47 -7.85 -9.40
CA PHE A 55 9.70 -7.11 -9.71
C PHE A 55 9.92 -5.96 -8.72
N PHE A 56 8.87 -5.26 -8.30
CA PHE A 56 8.99 -4.19 -7.30
C PHE A 56 9.43 -4.72 -5.93
N MET A 57 8.81 -5.82 -5.47
CA MET A 57 9.18 -6.45 -4.19
C MET A 57 10.63 -6.94 -4.21
N LEU A 58 11.05 -7.60 -5.30
CA LEU A 58 12.39 -8.16 -5.40
C LEU A 58 13.48 -7.10 -5.63
N LEU A 59 13.25 -6.13 -6.51
CA LEU A 59 14.27 -5.14 -6.89
C LEU A 59 14.34 -3.96 -5.93
N ILE A 60 13.21 -3.57 -5.31
CA ILE A 60 13.16 -2.38 -4.46
C ILE A 60 13.05 -2.77 -2.99
N ILE A 61 12.05 -3.57 -2.61
CA ILE A 61 11.78 -3.85 -1.20
C ILE A 61 12.89 -4.71 -0.58
N ALA A 62 13.32 -5.79 -1.24
CA ALA A 62 14.32 -6.68 -0.67
C ALA A 62 15.69 -6.00 -0.41
N PRO A 63 16.29 -5.23 -1.34
CA PRO A 63 17.53 -4.50 -1.07
C PRO A 63 17.39 -3.44 0.01
N LEU A 64 16.27 -2.69 0.03
CA LEU A 64 16.01 -1.70 1.07
C LEU A 64 15.91 -2.35 2.45
N MET A 65 15.17 -3.45 2.58
CA MET A 65 15.08 -4.20 3.83
C MET A 65 16.43 -4.79 4.26
N PHE A 66 17.25 -5.24 3.32
CA PHE A 66 18.60 -5.74 3.63
C PHE A 66 19.50 -4.63 4.19
N ILE A 67 19.45 -3.44 3.59
CA ILE A 67 20.19 -2.27 4.07
C ILE A 67 19.72 -1.87 5.48
N ASP A 68 18.41 -1.82 5.71
CA ASP A 68 17.86 -1.43 7.01
C ASP A 68 18.13 -2.49 8.09
N GLY A 69 18.13 -3.77 7.72
CA GLY A 69 18.54 -4.86 8.58
C GLY A 69 20.02 -4.75 8.99
N GLN A 70 20.91 -4.45 8.05
CA GLN A 70 22.35 -4.30 8.33
C GLN A 70 22.68 -3.09 9.22
N LYS A 71 21.94 -1.99 9.11
CA LYS A 71 22.11 -0.82 9.97
C LYS A 71 21.75 -1.10 11.44
N GLN A 72 20.99 -2.16 11.69
CA GLN A 72 20.54 -2.52 13.03
C GLN A 72 21.59 -3.36 13.78
N SER A 73 21.95 -2.95 15.00
CA SER A 73 22.93 -3.69 15.81
C SER A 73 22.32 -4.98 16.40
N PHE A 74 22.90 -6.13 16.06
CA PHE A 74 22.53 -7.44 16.63
C PHE A 74 22.61 -7.46 18.16
N ALA A 75 23.59 -6.77 18.76
CA ALA A 75 23.72 -6.69 20.21
C ALA A 75 22.53 -5.97 20.85
N ASN A 76 22.04 -4.90 20.22
CA ASN A 76 20.87 -4.14 20.70
C ASN A 76 19.58 -4.94 20.53
N ILE A 77 19.44 -5.68 19.41
CA ILE A 77 18.30 -6.57 19.19
C ILE A 77 18.24 -7.62 20.29
N ARG A 78 19.36 -8.29 20.59
CA ARG A 78 19.38 -9.34 21.63
C ARG A 78 19.03 -8.80 23.01
N LYS A 79 19.54 -7.62 23.38
CA LYS A 79 19.23 -6.96 24.66
C LYS A 79 17.74 -6.61 24.81
N ARG A 80 17.05 -6.30 23.71
CA ARG A 80 15.64 -5.88 23.69
C ARG A 80 14.71 -6.88 23.00
N PHE A 81 15.14 -8.14 22.88
CA PHE A 81 14.47 -9.14 22.04
C PHE A 81 13.00 -9.31 22.39
N ARG A 82 12.69 -9.38 23.70
CA ARG A 82 11.30 -9.47 24.18
C ARG A 82 10.45 -8.29 23.67
N GLY A 83 10.93 -7.06 23.80
CA GLY A 83 10.20 -5.88 23.35
C GLY A 83 9.99 -5.86 21.84
N ILE A 84 11.05 -6.19 21.07
CA ILE A 84 10.97 -6.29 19.61
C ILE A 84 9.94 -7.34 19.21
N PHE A 85 10.02 -8.54 19.77
CA PHE A 85 9.08 -9.64 19.47
C PHE A 85 7.63 -9.28 19.79
N LEU A 86 7.37 -8.64 20.94
CA LEU A 86 6.02 -8.20 21.30
C LEU A 86 5.49 -7.14 20.32
N LEU A 87 6.30 -6.15 19.97
CA LEU A 87 5.87 -5.05 19.09
C LEU A 87 5.78 -5.45 17.62
N SER A 88 6.64 -6.34 17.14
CA SER A 88 6.67 -6.72 15.72
C SER A 88 5.81 -7.93 15.40
N VAL A 89 5.83 -8.98 16.23
CA VAL A 89 5.10 -10.22 15.95
C VAL A 89 3.72 -10.19 16.60
N VAL A 90 3.67 -10.04 17.93
CA VAL A 90 2.42 -10.14 18.68
C VAL A 90 1.48 -8.99 18.32
N LEU A 91 1.95 -7.75 18.41
CA LEU A 91 1.14 -6.57 18.15
C LEU A 91 0.69 -6.49 16.69
N ALA A 92 1.55 -6.82 15.71
CA ALA A 92 1.15 -6.87 14.31
C ALA A 92 0.11 -7.96 14.05
N GLY A 93 0.29 -9.16 14.60
CA GLY A 93 -0.68 -10.25 14.50
C GLY A 93 -2.02 -9.89 15.11
N VAL A 94 -2.02 -9.29 16.31
CA VAL A 94 -3.23 -8.75 16.96
C VAL A 94 -3.87 -7.67 16.10
N THR A 95 -3.11 -6.73 15.55
CA THR A 95 -3.64 -5.66 14.69
C THR A 95 -4.30 -6.22 13.44
N ALA A 96 -3.65 -7.17 12.76
CA ALA A 96 -4.22 -7.85 11.60
C ALA A 96 -5.51 -8.61 11.95
N ALA A 97 -5.54 -9.32 13.09
CA ALA A 97 -6.73 -10.00 13.57
C ALA A 97 -7.88 -9.03 13.90
N VAL A 98 -7.58 -7.92 14.57
CA VAL A 98 -8.56 -6.87 14.88
C VAL A 98 -9.14 -6.28 13.60
N VAL A 99 -8.29 -5.89 12.65
CA VAL A 99 -8.73 -5.36 11.35
C VAL A 99 -9.59 -6.40 10.62
N GLY A 100 -9.16 -7.67 10.59
CA GLY A 100 -9.93 -8.75 9.97
C GLY A 100 -11.32 -8.94 10.59
N VAL A 101 -11.43 -8.94 11.92
CA VAL A 101 -12.72 -9.03 12.62
C VAL A 101 -13.58 -7.80 12.35
N MET A 102 -12.99 -6.60 12.37
CA MET A 102 -13.71 -5.35 12.09
C MET A 102 -14.27 -5.35 10.65
N THR A 103 -13.46 -5.72 9.66
CA THR A 103 -13.90 -5.84 8.26
C THR A 103 -15.05 -6.84 8.15
N LYS A 104 -14.93 -8.03 8.75
CA LYS A 104 -16.00 -9.04 8.78
C LYS A 104 -17.29 -8.49 9.40
N GLN A 105 -17.19 -7.73 10.50
CA GLN A 105 -18.34 -7.12 11.16
C GLN A 105 -19.02 -6.04 10.30
N ILE A 106 -18.22 -5.25 9.56
CA ILE A 106 -18.72 -4.23 8.64
C ILE A 106 -19.48 -4.88 7.49
N GLU A 107 -18.92 -5.93 6.88
CA GLU A 107 -19.57 -6.69 5.81
C GLU A 107 -20.86 -7.37 6.30
N ALA A 108 -20.83 -7.98 7.48
CA ALA A 108 -22.02 -8.59 8.10
C ALA A 108 -23.14 -7.57 8.37
N ARG A 109 -22.80 -6.31 8.70
CA ARG A 109 -23.79 -5.22 8.82
C ARG A 109 -24.30 -4.75 7.46
N ARG A 110 -23.43 -4.69 6.45
CA ARG A 110 -23.76 -4.24 5.09
C ARG A 110 -24.64 -5.24 4.33
N LEU A 111 -24.49 -6.54 4.58
CA LEU A 111 -25.23 -7.64 3.92
C LEU A 111 -26.61 -7.92 4.52
N ARG A 112 -27.07 -7.16 5.53
CA ARG A 112 -28.46 -7.23 6.07
C ARG A 112 -29.51 -6.52 5.18
N TRP A 113 -29.22 -6.28 3.90
CA TRP A 113 -30.23 -5.84 2.96
C TRP A 113 -31.15 -7.03 2.61
N PRO A 114 -32.48 -6.93 2.81
CA PRO A 114 -33.38 -8.04 2.48
C PRO A 114 -33.48 -8.20 0.97
N GLN A 115 -33.17 -9.38 0.44
CA GLN A 115 -33.41 -9.77 -0.96
C GLN A 115 -34.90 -10.02 -1.25
N SER A 116 -35.79 -9.16 -0.78
CA SER A 116 -37.23 -9.33 -0.93
C SER A 116 -37.80 -8.42 -2.02
N SER A 117 -37.48 -8.65 -3.30
CA SER A 117 -38.28 -8.05 -4.39
C SER A 117 -38.04 -8.59 -5.80
N HIS A 118 -37.63 -9.86 -6.00
CA HIS A 118 -37.69 -10.46 -7.34
C HIS A 118 -38.29 -11.87 -7.31
N GLN A 119 -39.54 -11.97 -6.84
CA GLN A 119 -40.45 -12.97 -7.39
C GLN A 119 -41.08 -12.36 -8.65
N PRO A 120 -40.89 -12.92 -9.86
CA PRO A 120 -41.68 -12.51 -11.00
C PRO A 120 -43.12 -12.94 -10.74
N MET A 121 -44.04 -11.98 -10.64
CA MET A 121 -45.48 -12.23 -10.65
C MET A 121 -45.87 -12.81 -12.02
N GLN A 122 -45.73 -14.12 -12.18
CA GLN A 122 -46.52 -14.87 -13.15
C GLN A 122 -47.94 -14.97 -12.61
N SER A 123 -48.82 -14.03 -12.96
CA SER A 123 -50.27 -14.28 -12.97
C SER A 123 -51.06 -13.04 -13.36
N ARG A 124 -51.76 -13.20 -14.49
CA ARG A 124 -53.09 -12.69 -14.83
C ARG A 124 -53.20 -11.38 -15.62
N SER A 125 -54.08 -11.52 -16.63
CA SER A 125 -54.88 -10.52 -17.35
C SER A 125 -54.25 -9.73 -18.49
N ASN A 126 -54.16 -10.36 -19.65
CA ASN A 126 -54.82 -9.83 -20.87
C ASN A 126 -55.97 -10.83 -21.15
N GLN A 127 -57.26 -10.53 -21.31
CA GLN A 127 -57.97 -9.31 -21.73
C GLN A 127 -57.30 -8.57 -22.87
#